data_AF-A0A381W6V5-F1
#
_entry.id   AF-A0A381W6V5-F1
#
_cell.length_a   1.000
_cell.length_b   1.000
_cell.length_c   1.000
_cell.angle_alpha   90.00
_cell.angle_beta   90.00
_cell.angle_gamma   90.00
#
_symmetry.space_group_name_H-M   'P 1'
#
loop_
_entity.id
_entity.type
_entity.pdbx_description
1 polymer ?
#
loop_
_entity_poly.entity_id
_entity_poly.type
_entity_poly.pdbx_seq_one_letter_code
_entity_poly.pdbx_strand_id
1 'polypeptide(L)'
;IGAEFIISGEVLGQRPMSQFAPALKKIEKLSGLEGKIVRPLSAALLPATDPEKNGLIKRKDLGMIRGRSRKEQLRMAKDFGIEDPPNAGGGCLLTDPAFSLRAKDLFKHIETPTTNDIDLLKIGRHFRLDENTKLIVGRNENENEMIKALALPNDILLEAKEHVGPIVMLRGQTGDKHIEFSASVTLRYSDAPKNKTGVVTVHKNEDVEVAVKSAEESSYTKLRI
;
A
#
# COMPACT_ATOMS: atom_id res chain seq x y z
N ILE A 1 -2.09 -18.23 -8.43
CA ILE A 1 -0.82 -17.97 -9.17
C ILE A 1 -0.10 -19.26 -9.62
N GLY A 2 -0.28 -20.44 -9.00
CA GLY A 2 0.19 -21.71 -9.61
C GLY A 2 1.71 -21.83 -9.86
N ALA A 3 2.52 -20.95 -9.28
CA ALA A 3 3.96 -20.92 -9.46
C ALA A 3 4.65 -21.98 -8.58
N GLU A 4 5.70 -22.62 -9.12
CA GLU A 4 6.47 -23.66 -8.42
C GLU A 4 7.44 -23.09 -7.37
N PHE A 5 7.96 -21.89 -7.61
CA PHE A 5 8.92 -21.19 -6.75
C PHE A 5 8.88 -19.67 -6.98
N ILE A 6 9.60 -18.91 -6.15
CA ILE A 6 9.69 -17.45 -6.21
C ILE A 6 11.15 -17.03 -6.40
N ILE A 7 11.36 -15.98 -7.20
CA ILE A 7 12.65 -15.32 -7.35
C ILE A 7 12.65 -14.02 -6.54
N SER A 8 13.68 -13.82 -5.73
CA SER A 8 13.87 -12.63 -4.92
C SER A 8 15.22 -11.96 -5.24
N GLY A 9 15.23 -10.62 -5.25
CA GLY A 9 16.44 -9.80 -5.43
C GLY A 9 17.28 -9.62 -4.16
N GLU A 10 16.95 -10.32 -3.07
CA GLU A 10 17.71 -10.28 -1.82
C GLU A 10 19.14 -10.80 -2.01
N VAL A 11 20.11 -10.11 -1.41
CA VAL A 11 21.54 -10.48 -1.43
C VAL A 11 22.02 -10.76 -0.01
N LEU A 12 22.65 -11.91 0.20
CA LEU A 12 23.17 -12.33 1.49
C LEU A 12 24.12 -11.27 2.09
N GLY A 13 23.73 -10.71 3.25
CA GLY A 13 24.50 -9.73 4.01
C GLY A 13 24.45 -8.30 3.47
N GLN A 14 23.62 -8.00 2.48
CA GLN A 14 23.52 -6.65 1.92
C GLN A 14 22.78 -5.68 2.85
N ARG A 15 21.68 -6.16 3.44
CA ARG A 15 20.96 -5.44 4.52
C ARG A 15 21.27 -6.10 5.86
N PRO A 16 22.01 -5.43 6.76
CA PRO A 16 22.50 -6.06 8.00
C PRO A 16 21.37 -6.54 8.92
N MET A 17 20.22 -5.86 8.90
CA MET A 17 19.09 -6.18 9.78
C MET A 17 18.14 -7.25 9.24
N SER A 18 18.18 -7.57 7.94
CA SER A 18 17.13 -8.40 7.32
C SER A 18 17.64 -9.47 6.34
N GLN A 19 18.87 -9.35 5.83
CA GLN A 19 19.38 -10.24 4.78
C GLN A 19 20.59 -11.08 5.23
N PHE A 20 20.75 -11.31 6.53
CA PHE A 20 21.71 -12.30 7.04
C PHE A 20 21.09 -13.71 7.05
N ALA A 21 21.91 -14.76 7.00
CA ALA A 21 21.44 -16.13 6.76
C ALA A 21 20.30 -16.60 7.69
N PRO A 22 20.37 -16.43 9.03
CA PRO A 22 19.24 -16.72 9.92
C PRO A 22 17.95 -15.97 9.58
N ALA A 23 18.02 -14.69 9.18
CA ALA A 23 16.84 -13.93 8.80
C ALA A 23 16.21 -14.45 7.51
N LEU A 24 17.03 -14.77 6.49
CA LEU A 24 16.54 -15.36 5.24
C LEU A 24 15.82 -16.69 5.49
N LYS A 25 16.40 -17.55 6.34
CA LYS A 25 15.77 -18.82 6.73
C LYS A 25 14.47 -18.60 7.52
N LYS A 26 14.44 -17.60 8.40
CA LYS A 26 13.23 -17.24 9.15
C LYS A 26 12.11 -16.77 8.21
N ILE A 27 12.44 -15.96 7.20
CA ILE A 27 11.47 -15.47 6.19
C ILE A 27 10.86 -16.65 5.44
N GLU A 28 11.68 -17.58 4.95
CA GLU A 28 11.21 -18.79 4.28
C GLU A 28 10.25 -19.61 5.13
N LYS A 29 10.62 -19.87 6.39
CA LYS A 29 9.77 -20.61 7.33
C LYS A 29 8.44 -19.92 7.60
N LEU A 30 8.48 -18.63 7.93
CA LEU A 30 7.27 -17.87 8.28
C LEU A 30 6.33 -17.64 7.08
N SER A 31 6.87 -17.64 5.86
CA SER A 31 6.07 -17.55 4.64
C SER A 31 5.59 -18.91 4.11
N GLY A 32 6.03 -20.02 4.70
CA GLY A 32 5.71 -21.37 4.19
C GLY A 32 6.40 -21.70 2.86
N LEU A 33 7.52 -21.03 2.57
CA LEU A 33 8.26 -21.11 1.30
C LEU A 33 9.69 -21.68 1.49
N GLU A 34 9.91 -22.49 2.53
CA GLU A 34 11.19 -23.18 2.74
C GLU A 34 11.64 -23.92 1.48
N GLY A 35 12.87 -23.64 1.04
CA GLY A 35 13.43 -24.23 -0.18
C GLY A 35 12.84 -23.70 -1.50
N LYS A 36 11.84 -22.80 -1.47
CA LYS A 36 11.15 -22.30 -2.67
C LYS A 36 11.50 -20.86 -3.05
N ILE A 37 12.33 -20.16 -2.27
CA ILE A 37 12.77 -18.79 -2.58
C ILE A 37 14.18 -18.82 -3.15
N VAL A 38 14.28 -18.64 -4.47
CA VAL A 38 15.55 -18.51 -5.18
C VAL A 38 16.06 -17.09 -5.03
N ARG A 39 17.33 -16.93 -4.63
CA ARG A 39 18.01 -15.64 -4.49
C ARG A 39 19.21 -15.59 -5.44
N PRO A 40 18.99 -15.34 -6.74
CA PRO A 40 19.96 -15.66 -7.79
C PRO A 40 21.33 -15.02 -7.58
N LEU A 41 21.37 -13.81 -7.00
CA LEU A 41 22.61 -13.07 -6.80
C LEU A 41 23.52 -13.66 -5.70
N SER A 42 22.96 -14.43 -4.75
CA SER A 42 23.71 -15.03 -3.64
C SER A 42 23.51 -16.54 -3.49
N ALA A 43 22.80 -17.19 -4.42
CA ALA A 43 22.37 -18.58 -4.28
C ALA A 43 23.54 -19.57 -4.16
N ALA A 44 24.68 -19.29 -4.80
CA ALA A 44 25.88 -20.13 -4.67
C ALA A 44 26.42 -20.18 -3.22
N LEU A 45 26.07 -19.19 -2.39
CA LEU A 45 26.47 -19.08 -0.98
C LEU A 45 25.42 -19.60 0.00
N LEU A 46 24.26 -20.02 -0.49
CA LEU A 46 23.13 -20.50 0.31
C LEU A 46 22.88 -21.99 0.04
N PRO A 47 22.18 -22.72 0.93
CA PRO A 47 21.71 -24.06 0.64
C PRO A 47 20.91 -24.11 -0.67
N ALA A 48 21.03 -25.20 -1.42
CA ALA A 48 20.29 -25.36 -2.67
C ALA A 48 18.77 -25.37 -2.41
N THR A 49 18.06 -24.60 -3.21
CA THR A 49 16.60 -24.56 -3.28
C THR A 49 16.06 -25.77 -4.04
N ASP A 50 14.78 -26.07 -3.90
CA ASP A 50 14.12 -27.16 -4.59
C ASP A 50 14.17 -27.03 -6.13
N PRO A 51 13.95 -25.83 -6.74
CA PRO A 51 14.19 -25.66 -8.19
C PRO A 51 15.65 -25.86 -8.61
N GLU A 52 16.63 -25.72 -7.72
CA GLU A 52 18.02 -26.10 -8.03
C GLU A 52 18.22 -27.61 -7.99
N LYS A 53 17.63 -28.29 -6.99
CA LYS A 53 17.78 -29.74 -6.79
C LYS A 53 17.11 -30.56 -7.89
N ASN A 54 15.94 -30.13 -8.35
CA ASN A 54 15.18 -30.83 -9.39
C ASN A 54 15.64 -30.47 -10.82
N GLY A 55 16.61 -29.57 -10.96
CA GLY A 55 17.21 -29.19 -12.24
C GLY A 55 16.48 -28.09 -13.02
N LEU A 56 15.40 -27.48 -12.48
CA LEU A 56 14.74 -26.32 -13.09
C LEU A 56 15.69 -25.12 -13.22
N ILE A 57 16.59 -24.95 -12.24
CA ILE A 57 17.62 -23.92 -12.22
C ILE A 57 19.00 -24.57 -12.12
N LYS A 58 19.87 -24.20 -13.06
CA LYS A 58 21.27 -24.63 -13.04
C LYS A 58 22.05 -23.78 -12.05
N ARG A 59 22.44 -24.36 -10.92
CA ARG A 59 23.19 -23.67 -9.85
C ARG A 59 24.47 -22.96 -10.33
N LYS A 60 25.14 -23.49 -11.36
CA LYS A 60 26.34 -22.91 -11.96
C LYS A 60 26.12 -21.53 -12.60
N ASP A 61 24.87 -21.19 -12.95
CA ASP A 61 24.50 -19.92 -13.58
C ASP A 61 24.11 -18.87 -12.51
N LEU A 62 24.23 -19.20 -11.22
CA LEU A 62 23.86 -18.33 -10.10
C LEU A 62 25.05 -17.59 -9.49
N GLY A 63 24.77 -16.42 -8.93
CA GLY A 63 25.74 -15.52 -8.35
C GLY A 63 26.23 -15.90 -6.96
N MET A 64 27.38 -15.34 -6.62
CA MET A 64 28.07 -15.49 -5.34
C MET A 64 28.30 -14.14 -4.63
N ILE A 65 27.38 -13.19 -4.83
CA ILE A 65 27.46 -11.85 -4.25
C ILE A 65 27.08 -11.92 -2.76
N ARG A 66 27.87 -11.26 -1.92
CA ARG A 66 27.57 -11.08 -0.49
C ARG A 66 28.09 -9.75 0.05
N GLY A 67 27.52 -9.35 1.18
CA GLY A 67 27.92 -8.16 1.92
C GLY A 67 27.26 -6.89 1.37
N ARG A 68 27.71 -5.74 1.87
CA ARG A 68 27.03 -4.44 1.65
C ARG A 68 27.39 -3.73 0.36
N SER A 69 28.45 -4.17 -0.34
CA SER A 69 28.90 -3.54 -1.58
C SER A 69 27.94 -3.84 -2.72
N ARG A 70 27.62 -2.83 -3.54
CA ARG A 70 26.83 -2.98 -4.77
C ARG A 70 27.69 -3.06 -6.04
N LYS A 71 29.02 -3.06 -5.89
CA LYS A 71 29.96 -2.98 -7.03
C LYS A 71 29.70 -4.03 -8.10
N GLU A 72 29.53 -5.30 -7.70
CA GLU A 72 29.24 -6.38 -8.65
C GLU A 72 27.86 -6.26 -9.29
N GLN A 73 26.84 -5.83 -8.53
CA GLN A 73 25.50 -5.62 -9.07
C GLN A 73 25.47 -4.51 -10.12
N LEU A 74 26.21 -3.42 -9.89
CA LEU A 74 26.34 -2.31 -10.84
C LEU A 74 27.16 -2.72 -12.07
N ARG A 75 28.20 -3.55 -11.90
CA ARG A 75 28.92 -4.16 -13.02
C ARG A 75 27.98 -5.01 -13.87
N MET A 76 27.23 -5.91 -13.25
CA MET A 76 26.24 -6.75 -13.95
C MET A 76 25.16 -5.92 -14.63
N ALA A 77 24.67 -4.85 -13.99
CA ALA A 77 23.71 -3.93 -14.60
C ALA A 77 24.26 -3.34 -15.90
N LYS A 78 25.52 -2.89 -15.90
CA LYS A 78 26.21 -2.43 -17.12
C LYS A 78 26.34 -3.54 -18.16
N ASP A 79 26.76 -4.73 -17.76
CA ASP A 79 26.93 -5.88 -18.67
C ASP A 79 25.59 -6.31 -19.31
N PHE A 80 24.46 -6.10 -18.61
CA PHE A 80 23.11 -6.38 -19.10
C PHE A 80 22.43 -5.19 -19.78
N GLY A 81 23.07 -4.02 -19.90
CA GLY A 81 22.48 -2.83 -20.51
C GLY A 81 21.36 -2.17 -19.68
N ILE A 82 21.40 -2.29 -18.36
CA ILE A 82 20.48 -1.59 -17.43
C ILE A 82 21.04 -0.19 -17.16
N GLU A 83 20.44 0.83 -17.78
CA GLU A 83 20.95 2.21 -17.79
C GLU A 83 20.81 2.94 -16.44
N ASP A 84 19.68 2.76 -15.74
CA ASP A 84 19.42 3.40 -14.44
C ASP A 84 19.04 2.36 -13.37
N PRO A 85 20.03 1.57 -12.87
CA PRO A 85 19.75 0.60 -11.84
C PRO A 85 19.32 1.31 -10.54
N PRO A 86 18.21 0.89 -9.90
CA PRO A 86 17.62 1.63 -8.79
C PRO A 86 18.62 1.78 -7.63
N ASN A 87 18.54 2.89 -6.92
CA ASN A 87 19.29 3.09 -5.68
C ASN A 87 18.89 2.08 -4.60
N ALA A 88 19.71 1.93 -3.57
CA ALA A 88 19.36 1.07 -2.44
C ALA A 88 18.07 1.62 -1.82
N GLY A 89 16.96 0.90 -2.00
CA GLY A 89 15.64 1.40 -1.62
C GLY A 89 15.52 1.72 -0.13
N GLY A 90 14.67 2.70 0.19
CA GLY A 90 14.17 2.93 1.55
C GLY A 90 13.46 1.70 2.09
N GLY A 91 13.21 1.67 3.41
CA GLY A 91 12.54 0.55 4.08
C GLY A 91 11.22 0.11 3.41
N CYS A 92 10.80 -1.12 3.65
CA CYS A 92 9.54 -1.63 3.11
C CYS A 92 8.36 -0.91 3.78
N LEU A 93 7.41 -0.38 3.02
CA LEU A 93 6.21 0.26 3.60
C LEU A 93 5.41 -0.68 4.50
N LEU A 94 5.50 -2.00 4.31
CA LEU A 94 4.86 -2.98 5.19
C LEU A 94 5.49 -3.02 6.60
N THR A 95 6.62 -2.36 6.85
CA THR A 95 7.13 -2.19 8.22
C THR A 95 6.47 -1.02 8.95
N ASP A 96 5.75 -0.13 8.24
CA ASP A 96 4.90 0.88 8.86
C ASP A 96 3.60 0.19 9.34
N PRO A 97 3.26 0.21 10.65
CA PRO A 97 2.08 -0.45 11.18
C PRO A 97 0.77 0.04 10.55
N ALA A 98 0.63 1.36 10.32
CA ALA A 98 -0.57 1.95 9.76
C ALA A 98 -0.72 1.62 8.28
N PHE A 99 0.37 1.61 7.51
CA PHE A 99 0.34 1.12 6.13
C PHE A 99 -0.01 -0.38 6.08
N SER A 100 0.58 -1.19 6.95
CA SER A 100 0.33 -2.63 7.02
C SER A 100 -1.12 -2.98 7.35
N LEU A 101 -1.76 -2.25 8.28
CA LEU A 101 -3.18 -2.42 8.58
C LEU A 101 -4.05 -2.10 7.36
N ARG A 102 -3.74 -1.00 6.67
CA ARG A 102 -4.43 -0.60 5.44
C ARG A 102 -4.27 -1.60 4.30
N ALA A 103 -3.08 -2.17 4.14
CA ALA A 103 -2.82 -3.23 3.16
C ALA A 103 -3.59 -4.51 3.49
N LYS A 104 -3.59 -4.94 4.77
CA LYS A 104 -4.40 -6.09 5.21
C LYS A 104 -5.89 -5.88 4.94
N ASP A 105 -6.41 -4.70 5.25
CA ASP A 105 -7.79 -4.33 4.91
C ASP A 105 -8.03 -4.42 3.40
N LEU A 106 -7.14 -3.88 2.56
CA LEU A 106 -7.28 -3.95 1.10
C LEU A 106 -7.37 -5.40 0.59
N PHE A 107 -6.40 -6.25 0.95
CA PHE A 107 -6.37 -7.64 0.47
C PHE A 107 -7.46 -8.53 1.08
N LYS A 108 -8.11 -8.11 2.17
CA LYS A 108 -9.27 -8.81 2.70
C LYS A 108 -10.52 -8.61 1.82
N HIS A 109 -10.65 -7.46 1.15
CA HIS A 109 -11.85 -7.09 0.41
C HIS A 109 -11.66 -7.08 -1.11
N ILE A 110 -10.41 -7.01 -1.59
CA ILE A 110 -10.09 -6.98 -3.02
C ILE A 110 -9.07 -8.08 -3.32
N GLU A 111 -9.48 -9.05 -4.14
CA GLU A 111 -8.63 -10.20 -4.52
C GLU A 111 -7.43 -9.75 -5.36
N THR A 112 -7.65 -8.86 -6.32
CA THR A 112 -6.60 -8.33 -7.21
C THR A 112 -6.61 -6.80 -7.19
N PRO A 113 -5.91 -6.17 -6.22
CA PRO A 113 -5.84 -4.73 -6.15
C PRO A 113 -5.06 -4.11 -7.32
N THR A 114 -5.47 -2.91 -7.73
CA THR A 114 -4.78 -2.13 -8.76
C THR A 114 -3.62 -1.32 -8.17
N THR A 115 -2.76 -0.77 -9.02
CA THR A 115 -1.73 0.20 -8.59
C THR A 115 -2.35 1.42 -7.92
N ASN A 116 -3.48 1.91 -8.43
CA ASN A 116 -4.23 3.01 -7.85
C ASN A 116 -4.67 2.69 -6.40
N ASP A 117 -5.14 1.46 -6.14
CA ASP A 117 -5.50 1.04 -4.78
C ASP A 117 -4.30 1.07 -3.82
N ILE A 118 -3.13 0.61 -4.29
CA ILE A 118 -1.89 0.60 -3.51
C ILE A 118 -1.38 2.01 -3.23
N ASP A 119 -1.44 2.91 -4.23
CA ASP A 119 -1.04 4.31 -4.06
C ASP A 119 -1.96 5.04 -3.09
N LEU A 120 -3.26 4.74 -3.13
CA LEU A 120 -4.23 5.28 -2.18
C LEU A 120 -3.92 4.89 -0.74
N LEU A 121 -3.34 3.71 -0.48
CA LEU A 121 -2.91 3.31 0.87
C LEU A 121 -1.81 4.19 1.45
N LYS A 122 -1.17 5.07 0.68
CA LYS A 122 -0.09 5.95 1.17
C LYS A 122 -0.62 7.24 1.78
N ILE A 123 -1.86 7.62 1.47
CA ILE A 123 -2.42 8.95 1.75
C ILE A 123 -3.66 8.86 2.64
N GLY A 124 -3.97 9.93 3.36
CA GLY A 124 -5.21 10.06 4.10
C GLY A 124 -5.37 9.17 5.34
N ARG A 125 -6.52 9.36 5.99
CA ARG A 125 -7.05 8.50 7.07
C ARG A 125 -8.09 7.58 6.48
N HIS A 126 -7.98 6.29 6.73
CA HIS A 126 -8.88 5.31 6.13
C HIS A 126 -9.88 4.77 7.15
N PHE A 127 -11.12 4.65 6.72
CA PHE A 127 -12.20 4.04 7.49
C PHE A 127 -12.93 3.03 6.63
N ARG A 128 -13.26 1.89 7.22
CA ARG A 128 -14.07 0.84 6.59
C ARG A 128 -15.51 1.02 7.03
N LEU A 129 -16.37 1.48 6.12
CA LEU A 129 -17.77 1.79 6.45
C LEU A 129 -18.66 0.54 6.41
N ASP A 130 -18.40 -0.33 5.43
CA ASP A 130 -18.97 -1.66 5.30
C ASP A 130 -18.03 -2.56 4.46
N GLU A 131 -18.41 -3.80 4.19
CA GLU A 131 -17.62 -4.76 3.40
C GLU A 131 -17.21 -4.23 2.00
N ASN A 132 -17.98 -3.31 1.42
CA ASN A 132 -17.81 -2.87 0.04
C ASN A 132 -17.39 -1.40 -0.10
N THR A 133 -17.32 -0.64 0.99
CA THR A 133 -17.10 0.81 0.96
C THR A 133 -16.06 1.27 1.96
N LYS A 134 -15.16 2.12 1.46
CA LYS A 134 -14.09 2.76 2.20
C LYS A 134 -14.22 4.28 2.12
N LEU A 135 -13.94 4.94 3.24
CA LEU A 135 -13.80 6.38 3.33
C LEU A 135 -12.32 6.75 3.51
N ILE A 136 -11.83 7.70 2.74
CA ILE A 136 -10.47 8.23 2.84
C ILE A 136 -10.55 9.73 3.06
N VAL A 137 -9.96 10.23 4.15
CA VAL A 137 -9.96 11.65 4.51
C VAL A 137 -8.55 12.22 4.38
N GLY A 138 -8.35 13.22 3.52
CA GLY A 138 -7.08 13.92 3.36
C GLY A 138 -6.56 14.53 4.67
N ARG A 139 -5.23 14.57 4.86
CA ARG A 139 -4.60 15.14 6.06
C ARG A 139 -4.05 16.54 5.85
N ASN A 140 -3.77 16.92 4.61
CA ASN A 140 -3.16 18.18 4.20
C ASN A 140 -3.45 18.41 2.71
N GLU A 141 -3.09 19.59 2.21
CA GLU A 141 -3.32 20.02 0.83
C GLU A 141 -2.70 19.06 -0.20
N ASN A 142 -1.45 18.60 0.01
CA ASN A 142 -0.81 17.64 -0.89
C ASN A 142 -1.60 16.33 -0.99
N GLU A 143 -2.12 15.83 0.13
CA GLU A 143 -2.97 14.64 0.12
C GLU A 143 -4.33 14.86 -0.51
N ASN A 144 -4.91 16.05 -0.37
CA ASN A 144 -6.15 16.41 -1.04
C ASN A 144 -5.97 16.34 -2.57
N GLU A 145 -4.89 16.91 -3.10
CA GLU A 145 -4.59 16.86 -4.53
C GLU A 145 -4.28 15.43 -5.01
N MET A 146 -3.57 14.64 -4.21
CA MET A 146 -3.35 13.22 -4.53
C MET A 146 -4.66 12.41 -4.52
N ILE A 147 -5.59 12.67 -3.61
CA ILE A 147 -6.91 12.03 -3.59
C ILE A 147 -7.69 12.36 -4.86
N LYS A 148 -7.74 13.64 -5.27
CA LYS A 148 -8.39 14.05 -6.52
C LYS A 148 -7.76 13.35 -7.74
N ALA A 149 -6.43 13.29 -7.80
CA ALA A 149 -5.71 12.66 -8.90
C ALA A 149 -5.88 11.14 -8.97
N LEU A 150 -6.13 10.48 -7.84
CA LEU A 150 -6.36 9.03 -7.76
C LEU A 150 -7.85 8.65 -7.84
N ALA A 151 -8.76 9.61 -7.81
CA ALA A 151 -10.19 9.36 -7.91
C ALA A 151 -10.55 8.70 -9.25
N LEU A 152 -11.37 7.65 -9.18
CA LEU A 152 -11.92 6.95 -10.33
C LEU A 152 -13.34 7.46 -10.63
N PRO A 153 -13.89 7.24 -11.83
CA PRO A 153 -15.20 7.76 -12.21
C PRO A 153 -16.37 7.37 -11.29
N ASN A 154 -16.26 6.26 -10.55
CA ASN A 154 -17.29 5.79 -9.63
C ASN A 154 -17.04 6.17 -8.17
N ASP A 155 -15.92 6.85 -7.88
CA ASP A 155 -15.67 7.39 -6.55
C ASP A 155 -16.50 8.65 -6.33
N ILE A 156 -16.86 8.91 -5.07
CA ILE A 156 -17.58 10.12 -4.68
C ILE A 156 -16.62 10.98 -3.87
N LEU A 157 -16.42 12.23 -4.28
CA LEU A 157 -15.63 13.19 -3.52
C LEU A 157 -16.53 14.11 -2.70
N LEU A 158 -16.08 14.49 -1.52
CA LEU A 158 -16.78 15.39 -0.62
C LEU A 158 -15.84 16.46 -0.09
N GLU A 159 -16.34 17.69 -0.01
CA GLU A 159 -15.65 18.82 0.62
C GLU A 159 -16.64 19.77 1.31
N ALA A 160 -16.19 20.45 2.35
CA ALA A 160 -17.01 21.45 3.01
C ALA A 160 -17.16 22.69 2.12
N LYS A 161 -18.40 23.12 1.85
CA LYS A 161 -18.68 24.20 0.89
C LYS A 161 -18.21 25.58 1.37
N GLU A 162 -18.39 25.85 2.67
CA GLU A 162 -18.18 27.18 3.26
C GLU A 162 -16.96 27.25 4.20
N HIS A 163 -16.21 26.15 4.30
CA HIS A 163 -15.13 26.01 5.27
C HIS A 163 -13.93 25.31 4.66
N VAL A 164 -12.73 25.73 5.07
CA VAL A 164 -11.49 25.03 4.72
C VAL A 164 -11.52 23.64 5.36
N GLY A 165 -11.16 22.63 4.58
CA GLY A 165 -11.24 21.25 5.03
C GLY A 165 -10.54 20.26 4.09
N PRO A 166 -10.63 18.96 4.43
CA PRO A 166 -10.06 17.91 3.61
C PRO A 166 -10.91 17.65 2.37
N ILE A 167 -10.28 17.11 1.34
CA ILE A 167 -10.98 16.30 0.35
C ILE A 167 -11.18 14.92 0.94
N VAL A 168 -12.42 14.45 0.87
CA VAL A 168 -12.82 13.14 1.34
C VAL A 168 -13.28 12.31 0.16
N MET A 169 -12.84 11.06 0.08
CA MET A 169 -13.24 10.13 -0.97
C MET A 169 -13.97 8.93 -0.39
N LEU A 170 -15.12 8.64 -0.98
CA LEU A 170 -15.86 7.41 -0.82
C LEU A 170 -15.58 6.51 -2.02
N ARG A 171 -14.96 5.35 -1.77
CA ARG A 171 -14.69 4.32 -2.78
C ARG A 171 -15.40 3.04 -2.41
N GLY A 172 -16.29 2.57 -3.30
CA GLY A 172 -17.03 1.33 -3.07
C GLY A 172 -18.36 1.24 -3.78
N GLN A 173 -18.88 0.02 -3.92
CA GLN A 173 -20.15 -0.25 -4.61
C GLN A 173 -21.37 0.29 -3.84
N THR A 174 -21.24 0.49 -2.52
CA THR A 174 -22.31 0.97 -1.64
C THR A 174 -22.09 2.41 -1.18
N GLY A 175 -21.20 3.18 -1.84
CA GLY A 175 -20.83 4.55 -1.47
C GLY A 175 -22.03 5.48 -1.26
N ASP A 176 -23.05 5.38 -2.12
CA ASP A 176 -24.26 6.20 -2.05
C ASP A 176 -25.00 6.10 -0.70
N LYS A 177 -24.97 4.92 -0.06
CA LYS A 177 -25.62 4.71 1.24
C LYS A 177 -24.91 5.44 2.38
N HIS A 178 -23.67 5.85 2.16
CA HIS A 178 -22.80 6.45 3.17
C HIS A 178 -22.54 7.94 2.95
N ILE A 179 -23.19 8.58 1.98
CA ILE A 179 -22.97 10.00 1.66
C ILE A 179 -23.21 10.88 2.89
N GLU A 180 -24.36 10.75 3.55
CA GLU A 180 -24.72 11.61 4.69
C GLU A 180 -23.73 11.43 5.86
N PHE A 181 -23.37 10.19 6.18
CA PHE A 181 -22.36 9.90 7.20
C PHE A 181 -21.00 10.48 6.81
N SER A 182 -20.58 10.33 5.56
CA SER A 182 -19.29 10.81 5.08
C SER A 182 -19.22 12.32 5.02
N ALA A 183 -20.32 12.99 4.69
CA ALA A 183 -20.45 14.44 4.78
C ALA A 183 -20.29 14.90 6.24
N SER A 184 -20.89 14.19 7.20
CA SER A 184 -20.74 14.53 8.62
C SER A 184 -19.28 14.39 9.09
N VAL A 185 -18.55 13.38 8.61
CA VAL A 185 -17.13 13.19 8.88
C VAL A 185 -16.28 14.27 8.17
N THR A 186 -16.65 14.65 6.95
CA THR A 186 -15.99 15.74 6.19
C THR A 186 -16.05 17.05 6.98
N LEU A 187 -17.23 17.43 7.48
CA LEU A 187 -17.37 18.61 8.34
C LEU A 187 -16.56 18.51 9.62
N ARG A 188 -16.53 17.32 10.26
CA ARG A 188 -15.77 17.12 11.50
C ARG A 188 -14.27 17.37 11.33
N TYR A 189 -13.71 17.05 10.16
CA TYR A 189 -12.30 17.29 9.86
C TYR A 189 -12.03 18.65 9.20
N SER A 190 -13.07 19.46 8.96
CA SER A 190 -12.96 20.83 8.47
C SER A 190 -12.92 21.85 9.62
N ASP A 191 -12.75 23.12 9.27
CA ASP A 191 -12.84 24.26 10.19
C ASP A 191 -14.29 24.65 10.55
N ALA A 192 -15.27 23.85 10.11
CA ALA A 192 -16.68 24.05 10.45
C ALA A 192 -16.94 23.97 11.97
N PRO A 193 -17.84 24.81 12.53
CA PRO A 193 -18.19 24.74 13.94
C PRO A 193 -18.85 23.40 14.33
N LYS A 194 -18.28 22.72 15.33
CA LYS A 194 -18.60 21.33 15.77
C LYS A 194 -20.05 21.04 16.23
N ASN A 195 -20.93 22.03 16.24
CA ASN A 195 -22.33 21.90 16.71
C ASN A 195 -23.33 22.62 15.80
N LYS A 196 -22.90 23.05 14.61
CA LYS A 196 -23.78 23.69 13.63
C LYS A 196 -23.98 22.75 12.44
N THR A 197 -25.13 22.90 11.79
CA THR A 197 -25.32 22.32 10.46
C THR A 197 -24.42 23.09 9.50
N GLY A 198 -23.61 22.35 8.73
CA GLY A 198 -22.83 22.88 7.63
C GLY A 198 -23.23 22.21 6.32
N VAL A 199 -22.81 22.80 5.21
CA VAL A 199 -23.07 22.27 3.86
C VAL A 199 -21.82 21.60 3.32
N VAL A 200 -21.98 20.39 2.80
CA VAL A 200 -20.94 19.62 2.10
C VAL A 200 -21.35 19.47 0.65
N THR A 201 -20.42 19.79 -0.25
CA THR A 201 -20.55 19.50 -1.67
C THR A 201 -20.14 18.06 -1.93
N VAL A 202 -20.98 17.32 -2.66
CA VAL A 202 -20.79 15.93 -3.04
C VAL A 202 -20.60 15.89 -4.55
N HIS A 203 -19.39 15.56 -4.99
CA HIS A 203 -19.04 15.45 -6.40
C HIS A 203 -19.23 14.01 -6.88
N LYS A 204 -20.21 13.82 -7.76
CA LYS A 204 -20.48 12.55 -8.46
C LYS A 204 -20.65 12.83 -9.96
N ASN A 205 -21.73 12.35 -10.59
CA ASN A 205 -22.09 12.70 -11.97
C ASN A 205 -22.50 14.18 -12.07
N GLU A 206 -23.16 14.67 -11.02
CA GLU A 206 -23.52 16.06 -10.81
C GLU A 206 -23.21 16.42 -9.35
N ASP A 207 -22.91 17.69 -9.11
CA ASP A 207 -22.64 18.18 -7.77
C ASP A 207 -23.96 18.31 -6.98
N VAL A 208 -23.98 17.75 -5.78
CA VAL A 208 -25.13 17.81 -4.87
C VAL A 208 -24.69 18.37 -3.54
N GLU A 209 -25.54 19.17 -2.90
CA GLU A 209 -25.27 19.72 -1.58
C GLU A 209 -26.05 18.95 -0.50
N VAL A 210 -25.36 18.60 0.58
CA VAL A 210 -25.96 17.93 1.73
C VAL A 210 -25.71 18.76 2.99
N ALA A 211 -26.79 19.12 3.68
CA ALA A 211 -26.74 19.82 4.94
C ALA A 211 -26.71 18.82 6.11
N VAL A 212 -25.61 18.76 6.84
CA VAL A 212 -25.41 17.80 7.95
C VAL A 212 -24.75 18.47 9.15
N LYS A 213 -24.86 17.84 10.33
CA LYS A 213 -24.04 18.21 11.49
C LYS A 213 -22.71 17.47 11.43
N SER A 214 -21.66 18.04 12.03
CA SER A 214 -20.38 17.34 12.14
C SER A 214 -20.51 16.07 12.96
N ALA A 215 -19.86 15.00 12.52
CA ALA A 215 -19.84 13.72 13.21
C ALA A 215 -19.23 13.81 14.62
N GLU A 216 -19.81 13.09 15.58
CA GLU A 216 -19.17 12.83 16.86
C GLU A 216 -18.00 11.87 16.68
N GLU A 217 -16.91 12.07 17.43
CA GLU A 217 -15.68 11.30 17.24
C GLU A 217 -15.85 9.79 17.48
N SER A 218 -16.70 9.42 18.44
CA SER A 218 -17.04 8.04 18.75
C SER A 218 -17.78 7.33 17.62
N SER A 219 -18.40 8.07 16.69
CA SER A 219 -19.19 7.48 15.60
C SER A 219 -18.32 6.86 14.50
N TYR A 220 -17.15 7.44 14.21
CA TYR A 220 -16.27 7.01 13.10
C TYR A 220 -14.94 6.40 13.55
N THR A 221 -14.45 6.70 14.76
CA THR A 221 -13.14 6.19 15.22
C THR A 221 -13.09 4.67 15.30
N LYS A 222 -14.20 4.02 15.65
CA LYS A 222 -14.35 2.55 15.65
C LYS A 222 -14.23 1.91 14.26
N LEU A 223 -14.38 2.70 13.20
CA LEU A 223 -14.30 2.26 11.80
C LEU A 223 -12.89 2.45 11.22
N ARG A 224 -11.98 3.04 12.00
CA ARG A 224 -10.63 3.36 11.54
C ARG A 224 -9.82 2.09 11.32
N ILE A 225 -9.07 2.08 10.23
CA ILE A 225 -8.11 1.04 9.88
C ILE A 225 -6.74 1.37 10.46
#